data_AF-A0A251XFZ7-F1
#
_entry.id   AF-A0A251XFZ7-F1
#
_cell.length_a   1.000
_cell.length_b   1.000
_cell.length_c   1.000
_cell.angle_alpha   90.00
_cell.angle_beta   90.00
_cell.angle_gamma   90.00
#
_symmetry.space_group_name_H-M   'P 1'
#
loop_
_entity.id
_entity.type
_entity.pdbx_description
1 polymer ?
#
loop_
_entity_poly.entity_id
_entity_poly.type
_entity_poly.pdbx_seq_one_letter_code
_entity_poly.pdbx_strand_id
1 'polypeptide(L)' 'MFDDVVYKRGALAVHALRLTLGDAAWRQLLLRWTDPAWTAPRTTADLVGAAGDAGALLRAWLADAPLPSLPRVRRR' A
#
# COMPACT_ATOMS: atom_id res chain seq x y z
N MET A 1 -13.84 2.77 12.82
CA MET A 1 -13.48 3.19 11.45
C MET A 1 -12.65 4.47 11.43
N PHE A 2 -12.60 5.25 12.50
CA PHE A 2 -11.74 6.44 12.59
C PHE A 2 -10.91 6.33 13.86
N ASP A 3 -9.80 5.62 13.76
CA ASP A 3 -8.93 5.31 14.88
C ASP A 3 -7.46 5.32 14.44
N ASP A 4 -6.57 5.30 15.42
CA ASP A 4 -5.13 5.29 15.20
C ASP A 4 -4.66 4.13 14.34
N VAL A 5 -5.36 2.99 14.34
CA VAL A 5 -5.00 1.86 13.49
C VAL A 5 -5.26 2.24 12.04
N VAL A 6 -6.45 2.71 11.69
CA VAL A 6 -6.76 3.13 10.32
C VAL A 6 -5.80 4.23 9.84
N TYR A 7 -5.52 5.25 10.67
CA TYR A 7 -4.68 6.36 10.25
C TYR A 7 -3.17 6.05 10.28
N LYS A 8 -2.63 5.60 11.41
CA LYS A 8 -1.18 5.38 11.55
C LYS A 8 -0.73 4.12 10.83
N ARG A 9 -1.44 3.01 11.03
CA ARG A 9 -1.10 1.73 10.37
C ARG A 9 -1.33 1.83 8.87
N GLY A 10 -2.43 2.46 8.44
CA GLY A 10 -2.70 2.71 7.03
C GLY A 10 -1.61 3.55 6.37
N ALA A 11 -1.21 4.67 6.99
CA ALA A 11 -0.12 5.50 6.48
C ALA A 11 1.22 4.74 6.40
N LEU A 12 1.56 3.95 7.41
CA LEU A 12 2.78 3.14 7.41
C LEU A 12 2.75 2.02 6.36
N ALA A 13 1.61 1.38 6.12
CA ALA A 13 1.45 0.38 5.06
C ALA A 13 1.70 0.98 3.68
N VAL A 14 1.12 2.15 3.41
CA VAL A 14 1.34 2.92 2.17
C VAL A 14 2.80 3.36 2.04
N HIS A 15 3.42 3.82 3.13
CA HIS A 15 4.82 4.21 3.14
C HIS A 15 5.75 3.01 2.86
N ALA A 16 5.52 1.87 3.52
CA ALA A 16 6.27 0.63 3.29
C ALA A 16 6.15 0.17 1.82
N LEU A 17 4.96 0.28 1.23
CA LEU A 17 4.75 -0.03 -0.17
C LEU A 17 5.56 0.90 -1.10
N ARG A 18 5.57 2.21 -0.83
CA ARG A 18 6.39 3.18 -1.58
C ARG A 18 7.87 2.82 -1.50
N LEU A 19 8.38 2.47 -0.31
CA LEU A 19 9.79 2.10 -0.12
C LEU A 19 10.17 0.84 -0.90
N THR A 20 9.27 -0.15 -0.95
CA THR A 20 9.49 -1.41 -1.67
C THR A 20 9.44 -1.23 -3.18
N LEU A 21 8.46 -0.47 -3.70
CA LEU A 21 8.32 -0.23 -5.14
C LEU A 21 9.34 0.77 -5.69
N GLY A 22 9.80 1.70 -4.85
CA GLY A 22 10.54 2.87 -5.30
C GLY A 22 9.63 3.91 -5.97
N ASP A 23 10.13 5.14 -6.05
CA ASP A 23 9.32 6.31 -6.38
C ASP A 23 8.64 6.27 -7.76
N ALA A 24 9.30 5.72 -8.78
CA ALA A 24 8.75 5.68 -10.13
C ALA A 24 7.56 4.69 -10.24
N ALA A 25 7.74 3.46 -9.75
CA ALA A 25 6.68 2.45 -9.76
C ALA A 25 5.55 2.82 -8.78
N TRP A 26 5.88 3.44 -7.64
CA TRP A 26 4.90 3.98 -6.70
C TRP A 26 4.00 5.04 -7.36
N ARG A 27 4.59 6.01 -8.09
CA ARG A 27 3.81 7.02 -8.82
C ARG A 27 2.89 6.40 -9.87
N GLN A 28 3.39 5.44 -10.65
CA GLN A 28 2.58 4.74 -11.66
C GLN A 28 1.42 3.97 -11.01
N LEU A 29 1.67 3.31 -9.88
CA LEU A 29 0.62 2.66 -9.10
C LEU A 29 -0.45 3.67 -8.64
N LEU A 30 -0.04 4.79 -8.06
CA LEU A 30 -0.98 5.82 -7.60
C LEU A 30 -1.86 6.34 -8.73
N LEU A 31 -1.27 6.70 -9.87
CA LEU A 31 -2.02 7.21 -11.02
C LEU A 31 -3.07 6.20 -11.52
N ARG A 32 -2.71 4.92 -11.62
CA ARG A 32 -3.67 3.85 -11.97
C ARG A 32 -4.71 3.62 -10.88
N TRP A 33 -4.29 3.73 -9.61
CA TRP A 33 -5.19 3.52 -8.47
C TRP A 33 -6.25 4.62 -8.36
N THR A 34 -5.90 5.85 -8.72
CA THR A 34 -6.79 7.01 -8.66
C THR A 34 -7.34 7.40 -10.03
N ASP A 35 -7.39 6.47 -10.98
CA ASP A 35 -7.89 6.72 -12.33
C ASP A 35 -9.38 7.13 -12.28
N PRO A 36 -9.75 8.34 -12.76
CA PRO A 36 -11.13 8.82 -12.72
C PRO A 36 -12.08 8.04 -13.64
N ALA A 37 -11.57 7.28 -14.61
CA ALA A 37 -12.40 6.42 -15.45
C ALA A 37 -13.02 5.24 -14.66
N TRP A 38 -12.49 4.93 -13.47
CA TRP A 38 -13.02 3.90 -12.62
C TRP A 38 -14.21 4.40 -11.78
N THR A 39 -15.38 3.79 -11.97
CA THR A 39 -16.64 4.25 -11.37
C THR A 39 -17.21 3.34 -10.28
N ALA A 40 -16.60 2.17 -10.04
CA ALA A 40 -17.05 1.22 -9.03
C ALA A 40 -16.31 1.40 -7.68
N PRO A 41 -16.91 1.02 -6.54
CA PRO A 41 -16.20 0.94 -5.27
C PRO A 41 -14.96 0.04 -5.38
N ARG A 42 -13.91 0.37 -4.63
CA ARG A 42 -12.70 -0.46 -4.53
C ARG A 42 -12.54 -1.00 -3.12
N THR A 43 -11.99 -2.20 -3.05
CA THR A 43 -11.72 -2.94 -1.82
C THR A 43 -10.23 -2.98 -1.52
N THR A 44 -9.88 -3.42 -0.30
CA THR A 44 -8.50 -3.74 0.04
C THR A 44 -7.90 -4.82 -0.87
N ALA A 45 -8.72 -5.78 -1.33
CA ALA A 45 -8.27 -6.82 -2.25
C ALA A 45 -7.86 -6.25 -3.60
N ASP A 46 -8.59 -5.25 -4.10
CA ASP A 46 -8.24 -4.55 -5.36
C ASP A 46 -6.91 -3.81 -5.21
N LEU A 47 -6.67 -3.15 -4.07
CA LEU A 47 -5.40 -2.45 -3.80
C LEU A 47 -4.23 -3.43 -3.75
N VAL A 48 -4.43 -4.57 -3.07
CA VAL A 48 -3.44 -5.65 -3.00
C VAL A 48 -3.15 -6.22 -4.39
N GLY A 49 -4.17 -6.40 -5.22
CA GLY A 49 -4.01 -6.84 -6.61
C GLY A 49 -3.26 -5.81 -7.46
N ALA A 50 -3.59 -4.54 -7.33
CA ALA A 50 -2.92 -3.45 -8.06
C ALA A 50 -1.43 -3.33 -7.73
N ALA A 51 -1.03 -3.73 -6.51
CA ALA A 51 0.36 -3.74 -6.05
C ALA A 51 1.20 -4.91 -6.61
N GLY A 52 0.59 -5.89 -7.29
CA GLY A 52 1.30 -7.04 -7.87
C GLY A 52 2.10 -7.81 -6.82
N ASP A 53 3.38 -8.07 -7.08
CA ASP A 53 4.29 -8.78 -6.17
C ASP A 53 4.40 -8.13 -4.80
N ALA A 54 4.26 -6.80 -4.71
CA ALA A 54 4.27 -6.06 -3.45
C ALA A 54 2.94 -6.21 -2.66
N GLY A 55 1.93 -6.87 -3.23
CA GLY A 55 0.65 -7.13 -2.56
C GLY A 55 0.80 -8.00 -1.31
N ALA A 56 1.78 -8.90 -1.26
CA ALA A 56 2.07 -9.68 -0.06
C ALA A 56 2.47 -8.79 1.13
N LEU A 57 3.25 -7.73 0.87
CA LEU A 57 3.61 -6.74 1.88
C LEU A 57 2.37 -6.00 2.39
N LEU A 58 1.47 -5.57 1.50
CA LEU A 58 0.22 -4.94 1.92
C LEU A 58 -0.64 -5.86 2.79
N ARG A 59 -0.76 -7.15 2.43
CA ARG A 59 -1.50 -8.12 3.25
C ARG A 59 -0.90 -8.23 4.65
N ALA A 60 0.42 -8.40 4.76
CA ALA A 60 1.09 -8.46 6.05
C ALA A 60 0.88 -7.18 6.89
N TRP A 61 0.92 -6.01 6.24
CA TRP A 61 0.67 -4.74 6.92
C TRP A 61 -0.78 -4.52 7.33
N LEU A 62 -1.77 -5.12 6.67
CA LEU A 62 -3.19 -4.82 6.92
C LEU A 62 -3.94 -5.92 7.69
N ALA A 63 -3.58 -7.19 7.49
CA ALA A 63 -4.29 -8.34 8.04
C ALA A 63 -3.62 -8.93 9.30
N ASP A 64 -2.29 -8.88 9.38
CA ASP A 64 -1.55 -9.68 10.38
C ASP A 64 -1.29 -8.91 11.67
N ALA A 65 -1.13 -9.63 12.79
CA ALA A 65 -0.50 -9.12 14.00
C ALA A 65 0.55 -10.16 14.44
N PRO A 66 1.80 -9.76 14.77
CA PRO A 66 2.30 -8.40 14.96
C PRO A 66 2.63 -7.63 13.66
N LEU A 67 2.88 -6.33 13.77
CA LEU A 67 3.30 -5.51 12.63
C LEU A 67 4.65 -5.96 12.07
N PRO A 68 4.79 -6.06 10.73
CA PRO A 68 6.09 -6.29 10.11
C PRO A 68 7.03 -5.09 10.32
N SER A 69 8.34 -5.34 10.20
CA SER A 69 9.35 -4.27 10.26
C SER A 69 9.19 -3.31 9.08
N LEU A 70 9.41 -2.01 9.33
CA LEU A 70 9.40 -1.02 8.26
C LEU A 70 10.54 -1.29 7.26
N PRO A 71 10.27 -1.37 5.94
CA PRO A 71 11.31 -1.53 4.94
C PRO A 71 12.33 -0.38 5.01
N ARG A 72 13.61 -0.68 4.77
CA ARG A 72 14.65 0.36 4.70
C ARG A 72 14.67 1.01 3.33
N VAL A 73 14.88 2.32 3.29
CA VAL A 73 15.13 3.06 2.04
C VAL A 73 16.38 2.50 1.38
N ARG A 74 16.26 1.91 0.19
CA ARG A 74 17.41 1.67 -0.69
C ARG A 74 17.81 2.99 -1.31
N ARG A 75 18.86 3.63 -0.78
CA ARG A 75 19.53 4.73 -1.49
C ARG A 75 20.21 4.11 -2.72
N ARG A 76 19.75 4.50 -3.91
CA ARG A 76 20.49 4.33 -5.17
C ARG A 76 21.20 5.63 -5.48
#